data_AF-A0A956RDU6-F1
#
_entry.id   AF-A0A956RDU6-F1
#
_cell.length_a   1.000
_cell.length_b   1.000
_cell.length_c   1.000
_cell.angle_alpha   90.00
_cell.angle_beta   90.00
_cell.angle_gamma   90.00
#
_symmetry.space_group_name_H-M   'P 1'
#
loop_
_entity.id
_entity.type
_entity.pdbx_description
1 polymer ?
#
loop_
_entity_poly.entity_id
_entity_poly.type
_entity_poly.pdbx_seq_one_letter_code
_entity_poly.pdbx_strand_id
1 'polypeptide(L)'
;MVRRARTRRRGAAGGSAVAMAAALLTGVSTPTTAMGSWAAFAPDGDLEAATDLYNEGLEAQRAGNIVSAAEKFSEALVLIPQGEIEIRAAVLFDLVEARRKAFTEDREFSHLCAARDALTDYIDESEAAEGKKAREYTDVKQARAVRAEVLEQMHLVERDSPGASCSDPPPSSDVDEPDVEPEPDPEPEDEQPKRAPLDKQSRTLLIAGGATAGVGLIFYGLMIGGMAMGRGAERDGEDLIQMGIDTGMYVSKYDPELEAIVQRGRTGNSLAIAGGVIGTLATGAGVALIVLAFKRPDSWRKADVARRDGGAVAPLIAPYIAPY
;
A
#
# COMPACT_ATOMS: atom_id res chain seq x y z
N MET A 1 9.29 -54.62 -6.50
CA MET A 1 9.72 -54.76 -7.90
C MET A 1 8.68 -54.15 -8.82
N VAL A 2 8.81 -52.86 -9.15
CA VAL A 2 8.08 -52.22 -10.26
C VAL A 2 9.05 -51.19 -10.86
N ARG A 3 9.64 -51.53 -12.00
CA ARG A 3 10.51 -50.63 -12.79
C ARG A 3 9.62 -49.68 -13.57
N ARG A 4 9.76 -48.36 -13.39
CA ARG A 4 9.22 -47.36 -14.33
C ARG A 4 10.36 -46.61 -15.00
N ALA A 5 10.24 -46.56 -16.32
CA ALA A 5 11.25 -46.19 -17.28
C ALA A 5 11.46 -44.66 -17.33
N ARG A 6 12.73 -44.25 -17.44
CA ARG A 6 13.14 -42.90 -17.82
C ARG A 6 13.06 -42.76 -19.34
N THR A 7 12.20 -41.88 -19.84
CA THR A 7 12.24 -41.41 -21.22
C THR A 7 12.89 -40.02 -21.26
N ARG A 8 14.18 -39.99 -21.64
CA ARG A 8 14.86 -38.79 -22.16
C ARG A 8 14.31 -38.51 -23.56
N ARG A 9 13.81 -37.30 -23.83
CA ARG A 9 13.71 -36.77 -25.19
C ARG A 9 14.59 -35.53 -25.32
N ARG A 10 15.65 -35.68 -26.12
CA ARG A 10 16.40 -34.62 -26.79
C ARG A 10 15.74 -34.42 -28.16
N GLY A 11 15.57 -33.17 -28.57
CA GLY A 11 15.28 -32.75 -29.95
C GLY A 11 15.27 -31.23 -29.93
N ALA A 12 16.31 -30.55 -30.40
CA ALA A 12 16.80 -30.38 -31.77
C ALA A 12 16.38 -28.99 -32.27
N ALA A 13 17.41 -28.17 -32.51
CA ALA A 13 17.34 -26.84 -33.06
C ALA A 13 16.76 -26.85 -34.49
N GLY A 14 16.08 -25.77 -34.84
CA GLY A 14 15.61 -25.50 -36.19
C GLY A 14 15.42 -24.01 -36.36
N GLY A 15 16.51 -23.30 -36.69
CA GLY A 15 16.44 -21.93 -37.16
C GLY A 15 15.99 -21.90 -38.62
N SER A 16 15.15 -20.92 -38.95
CA SER A 16 14.90 -20.50 -40.32
C SER A 16 14.77 -18.98 -40.34
N ALA A 17 15.87 -18.32 -40.72
CA ALA A 17 15.87 -16.97 -41.24
C ALA A 17 15.39 -17.03 -42.70
N VAL A 18 14.44 -16.16 -43.08
CA VAL A 18 14.12 -15.87 -44.48
C VAL A 18 14.14 -14.37 -44.68
N ALA A 19 14.80 -14.01 -45.78
CA ALA A 19 15.27 -12.71 -46.18
C ALA A 19 14.19 -11.73 -46.66
N MET A 20 14.55 -10.46 -46.53
CA MET A 20 14.28 -9.31 -47.42
C MET A 20 13.51 -9.59 -48.71
N ALA A 21 12.48 -8.76 -48.95
CA ALA A 21 12.16 -8.28 -50.28
C ALA A 21 11.75 -6.80 -50.21
N ALA A 22 12.58 -5.95 -50.81
CA ALA A 22 12.29 -4.57 -51.15
C ALA A 22 11.32 -4.53 -52.34
N ALA A 23 10.32 -3.63 -52.32
CA ALA A 23 9.64 -3.22 -53.54
C ALA A 23 8.88 -1.90 -53.37
N LEU A 24 9.41 -0.89 -54.07
CA LEU A 24 8.68 0.03 -54.96
C LEU A 24 7.71 1.06 -54.37
N LEU A 25 8.26 2.26 -54.28
CA LEU A 25 7.61 3.56 -54.44
C LEU A 25 6.59 3.59 -55.59
N THR A 26 5.33 3.88 -55.27
CA THR A 26 4.38 4.54 -56.18
C THR A 26 3.72 5.70 -55.45
N GLY A 27 3.97 6.91 -55.96
CA GLY A 27 3.44 8.15 -55.44
C GLY A 27 1.93 8.26 -55.63
N VAL A 28 1.26 8.63 -54.54
CA VAL A 28 -0.12 9.11 -54.55
C VAL A 28 -0.08 10.54 -53.99
N SER A 29 -0.40 11.51 -54.84
CA SER A 29 -0.58 12.91 -54.46
C SER A 29 -1.85 13.04 -53.61
N THR A 30 -1.68 13.23 -52.30
CA THR A 30 -2.78 13.55 -51.40
C THR A 30 -2.95 15.07 -51.28
N PRO A 31 -4.20 15.57 -51.24
CA PRO A 31 -4.47 16.98 -51.02
C PRO A 31 -4.03 17.39 -49.62
N THR A 32 -3.28 18.49 -49.54
CA THR A 32 -2.87 19.14 -48.29
C THR A 32 -4.09 19.75 -47.60
N THR A 33 -4.81 18.93 -46.85
CA THR A 33 -5.72 19.42 -45.81
C THR A 33 -4.88 19.70 -44.58
N ALA A 34 -4.59 20.97 -44.34
CA ALA A 34 -4.06 21.46 -43.07
C ALA A 34 -5.16 21.32 -41.99
N MET A 35 -5.41 20.11 -41.54
CA MET A 35 -6.00 19.87 -40.23
C MET A 35 -4.83 19.74 -39.26
N GLY A 36 -4.76 20.63 -38.26
CA GLY A 36 -3.76 20.57 -37.21
C GLY A 36 -3.77 19.18 -36.58
N SER A 37 -2.72 18.42 -36.83
CA SER A 37 -2.41 17.18 -36.13
C SER A 37 -1.76 17.55 -34.81
N TRP A 38 -2.59 17.83 -33.80
CA TRP A 38 -2.19 17.87 -32.40
C TRP A 38 -2.27 16.48 -31.75
N ALA A 39 -2.32 15.41 -32.55
CA ALA A 39 -1.88 14.09 -32.11
C ALA A 39 -0.34 14.13 -31.98
N ALA A 40 0.14 14.88 -31.00
CA ALA A 40 1.45 14.63 -30.43
C ALA A 40 1.41 13.18 -29.97
N PHE A 41 2.20 12.34 -30.63
CA PHE A 41 2.51 11.00 -30.19
C PHE A 41 2.86 11.10 -28.71
N ALA A 42 1.95 10.65 -27.84
CA ALA A 42 2.36 10.33 -26.48
C ALA A 42 3.52 9.34 -26.63
N PRO A 43 4.68 9.59 -26.00
CA PRO A 43 5.80 8.67 -26.08
C PRO A 43 5.27 7.26 -25.79
N ASP A 44 5.62 6.30 -26.64
CA ASP A 44 5.31 4.89 -26.40
C ASP A 44 5.86 4.59 -24.99
N GLY A 45 4.96 4.40 -24.02
CA GLY A 45 5.36 4.32 -22.62
C GLY A 45 6.36 3.18 -22.41
N ASP A 46 7.35 3.41 -21.56
CA ASP A 46 8.41 2.45 -21.30
C ASP A 46 8.00 1.56 -20.11
N LEU A 47 7.23 0.51 -20.40
CA LEU A 47 6.76 -0.43 -19.39
C LEU A 47 7.90 -1.18 -18.69
N GLU A 48 9.03 -1.38 -19.35
CA GLU A 48 10.20 -2.03 -18.75
C GLU A 48 10.81 -1.11 -17.70
N ALA A 49 11.10 0.14 -18.06
CA ALA A 49 11.58 1.14 -17.11
C ALA A 49 10.58 1.44 -15.98
N ALA A 50 9.27 1.45 -16.27
CA ALA A 50 8.23 1.58 -15.25
C ALA A 50 8.27 0.42 -14.25
N THR A 51 8.50 -0.81 -14.73
CA THR A 51 8.60 -2.01 -13.89
C THR A 51 9.83 -1.95 -12.99
N ASP A 52 10.97 -1.51 -13.52
CA ASP A 52 12.19 -1.35 -12.74
C ASP A 52 12.01 -0.31 -11.62
N LEU A 53 11.46 0.86 -11.94
CA LEU A 53 11.15 1.89 -10.94
C LEU A 53 10.14 1.42 -9.90
N TYR A 54 9.11 0.67 -10.31
CA TYR A 54 8.15 0.08 -9.37
C TYR A 54 8.85 -0.90 -8.40
N ASN A 55 9.74 -1.75 -8.90
CA ASN A 55 10.52 -2.67 -8.06
C ASN A 55 11.44 -1.92 -7.09
N GLU A 56 12.14 -0.88 -7.55
CA GLU A 56 12.95 0.00 -6.70
C GLU A 56 12.09 0.65 -5.59
N GLY A 57 10.87 1.10 -5.93
CA GLY A 57 9.91 1.62 -4.95
C GLY A 57 9.52 0.59 -3.89
N LEU A 58 9.26 -0.66 -4.28
CA LEU A 58 8.98 -1.75 -3.34
C LEU A 58 10.18 -2.07 -2.45
N GLU A 59 11.40 -2.01 -2.96
CA GLU A 59 12.62 -2.20 -2.16
C GLU A 59 12.82 -1.06 -1.16
N ALA A 60 12.66 0.20 -1.59
CA ALA A 60 12.72 1.37 -0.72
C ALA A 60 11.67 1.28 0.40
N GLN A 61 10.44 0.86 0.08
CA GLN A 61 9.39 0.68 1.07
C GLN A 61 9.73 -0.41 2.10
N ARG A 62 10.30 -1.54 1.67
CA ARG A 62 10.76 -2.62 2.57
C ARG A 62 11.94 -2.18 3.44
N ALA A 63 12.76 -1.26 2.96
CA ALA A 63 13.85 -0.65 3.70
C ALA A 63 13.38 0.43 4.69
N GLY A 64 12.08 0.77 4.70
CA GLY A 64 11.54 1.86 5.51
C GLY A 64 11.82 3.25 4.96
N ASN A 65 12.35 3.36 3.72
CA ASN A 65 12.53 4.65 3.05
C ASN A 65 11.25 4.99 2.26
N ILE A 66 10.23 5.44 2.99
CA ILE A 66 8.90 5.66 2.45
C ILE A 66 8.84 6.83 1.45
N VAL A 67 9.61 7.90 1.69
CA VAL A 67 9.68 9.07 0.78
C VAL A 67 10.24 8.64 -0.57
N SER A 68 11.37 7.92 -0.57
CA SER A 68 11.96 7.42 -1.81
C SER A 68 11.04 6.43 -2.53
N ALA A 69 10.32 5.57 -1.80
CA ALA A 69 9.32 4.70 -2.40
C ALA A 69 8.24 5.48 -3.15
N ALA A 70 7.72 6.56 -2.54
CA ALA A 70 6.72 7.40 -3.16
C ALA A 70 7.25 8.14 -4.41
N GLU A 71 8.51 8.56 -4.42
CA GLU A 71 9.15 9.14 -5.61
C GLU A 71 9.24 8.12 -6.74
N LYS A 72 9.72 6.91 -6.45
CA LYS A 72 9.84 5.83 -7.43
C LYS A 72 8.50 5.39 -8.02
N PHE A 73 7.46 5.27 -7.20
CA PHE A 73 6.12 4.98 -7.70
C PHE A 73 5.55 6.13 -8.56
N SER A 74 5.86 7.38 -8.22
CA SER A 74 5.45 8.53 -9.03
C SER A 74 6.14 8.52 -10.40
N GLU A 75 7.45 8.25 -10.45
CA GLU A 75 8.19 8.12 -11.70
C GLU A 75 7.67 6.94 -12.55
N ALA A 76 7.42 5.79 -11.92
CA ALA A 76 6.83 4.62 -12.59
C ALA A 76 5.45 4.96 -13.19
N LEU A 77 4.58 5.65 -12.44
CA LEU A 77 3.24 6.02 -12.91
C LEU A 77 3.27 6.89 -14.17
N VAL A 78 4.27 7.76 -14.33
CA VAL A 78 4.41 8.61 -15.52
C VAL A 78 4.78 7.78 -16.77
N LEU A 79 5.54 6.71 -16.61
CA LEU A 79 6.01 5.87 -17.72
C LEU A 79 4.97 4.86 -18.21
N ILE A 80 3.98 4.50 -17.39
CA ILE A 80 2.94 3.54 -17.77
C ILE A 80 1.97 4.16 -18.80
N PRO A 81 1.78 3.57 -20.00
CA PRO A 81 0.85 4.07 -20.99
C PRO A 81 -0.58 4.22 -20.45
N GLN A 82 -1.29 5.25 -20.93
CA GLN A 82 -2.69 5.51 -20.54
C GLN A 82 -3.66 4.36 -20.90
N GLY A 83 -3.31 3.52 -21.87
CA GLY A 83 -4.08 2.32 -22.22
C GLY A 83 -4.01 1.21 -21.17
N GLU A 84 -3.00 1.22 -20.31
CA GLU A 84 -2.77 0.21 -19.26
C GLU A 84 -3.44 0.63 -17.93
N ILE A 85 -4.75 0.84 -17.98
CA ILE A 85 -5.53 1.43 -16.87
C ILE A 85 -5.38 0.63 -15.57
N GLU A 86 -5.42 -0.70 -15.65
CA GLU A 86 -5.32 -1.58 -14.48
C GLU A 86 -3.94 -1.47 -13.80
N ILE A 87 -2.86 -1.39 -14.59
CA ILE A 87 -1.49 -1.24 -14.08
C ILE A 87 -1.31 0.16 -13.48
N ARG A 88 -1.78 1.22 -14.16
CA ARG A 88 -1.75 2.59 -13.64
C ARG A 88 -2.48 2.69 -12.31
N ALA A 89 -3.66 2.09 -12.20
CA ALA A 89 -4.45 2.08 -10.97
C ALA A 89 -3.69 1.43 -9.81
N ALA A 90 -3.08 0.26 -10.04
CA ALA A 90 -2.31 -0.44 -9.01
C ALA A 90 -1.15 0.41 -8.48
N VAL A 91 -0.33 0.96 -9.38
CA VAL A 91 0.82 1.81 -9.00
C VAL A 91 0.37 3.11 -8.33
N LEU A 92 -0.73 3.71 -8.79
CA LEU A 92 -1.31 4.90 -8.17
C LEU A 92 -1.71 4.64 -6.70
N PHE A 93 -2.33 3.51 -6.39
CA PHE A 93 -2.74 3.21 -5.02
C PHE A 93 -1.53 2.97 -4.11
N ASP A 94 -0.48 2.31 -4.60
CA ASP A 94 0.78 2.14 -3.87
C ASP A 94 1.48 3.50 -3.62
N LEU A 95 1.50 4.38 -4.63
CA LEU A 95 1.99 5.76 -4.50
C LEU A 95 1.26 6.55 -3.40
N VAL A 96 -0.07 6.53 -3.43
CA VAL A 96 -0.91 7.25 -2.44
C VAL A 96 -0.70 6.69 -1.04
N GLU A 97 -0.59 5.37 -0.89
CA GLU A 97 -0.30 4.74 0.40
C GLU A 97 1.09 5.17 0.92
N ALA A 98 2.11 5.15 0.06
CA ALA A 98 3.46 5.60 0.42
C ALA A 98 3.46 7.07 0.86
N ARG A 99 2.79 7.97 0.14
CA ARG A 99 2.68 9.40 0.53
C ARG A 99 1.98 9.58 1.87
N ARG A 100 0.89 8.85 2.15
CA ARG A 100 0.21 8.91 3.46
C ARG A 100 1.09 8.40 4.61
N LYS A 101 1.90 7.37 4.35
CA LYS A 101 2.89 6.86 5.32
C LYS A 101 4.01 7.87 5.56
N ALA A 102 4.55 8.48 4.50
CA ALA A 102 5.58 9.53 4.62
C ALA A 102 5.09 10.69 5.50
N PHE A 103 3.87 11.19 5.24
CA PHE A 103 3.22 12.20 6.11
C PHE A 103 3.14 11.78 7.59
N THR A 104 2.98 10.48 7.87
CA THR A 104 2.92 10.00 9.25
C THR A 104 4.29 10.05 9.94
N GLU A 105 5.37 9.93 9.16
CA GLU A 105 6.76 9.92 9.63
C GLU A 105 7.32 11.33 9.83
N ASP A 106 7.22 12.21 8.83
CA ASP A 106 7.83 13.55 8.84
C ASP A 106 6.83 14.68 9.15
N ARG A 107 5.53 14.41 9.06
CA ARG A 107 4.44 15.39 9.24
C ARG A 107 4.42 16.49 8.19
N GLU A 108 5.04 16.27 7.03
CA GLU A 108 5.05 17.24 5.93
C GLU A 108 3.73 17.20 5.14
N PHE A 109 2.99 18.31 5.18
CA PHE A 109 1.69 18.43 4.51
C PHE A 109 1.79 18.29 2.97
N SER A 110 2.97 18.54 2.40
CA SER A 110 3.31 18.37 0.98
C SER A 110 2.95 16.96 0.47
N HIS A 111 3.11 15.93 1.30
CA HIS A 111 2.79 14.56 0.93
C HIS A 111 1.29 14.31 0.73
N LEU A 112 0.43 14.89 1.56
CA LEU A 112 -1.02 14.78 1.39
C LEU A 112 -1.50 15.55 0.16
N CYS A 113 -0.90 16.70 -0.13
CA CYS A 113 -1.15 17.47 -1.35
C CYS A 113 -0.80 16.65 -2.60
N ALA A 114 0.40 16.07 -2.65
CA ALA A 114 0.83 15.23 -3.77
C ALA A 114 -0.07 14.00 -3.97
N ALA A 115 -0.53 13.36 -2.87
CA ALA A 115 -1.46 12.24 -2.94
C ALA A 115 -2.84 12.64 -3.51
N ARG A 116 -3.39 13.78 -3.07
CA ARG A 116 -4.64 14.33 -3.60
C ARG A 116 -4.52 14.64 -5.09
N ASP A 117 -3.41 15.24 -5.50
CA ASP A 117 -3.19 15.66 -6.88
C ASP A 117 -3.07 14.44 -7.81
N ALA A 118 -2.26 13.44 -7.45
CA ALA A 118 -2.16 12.19 -8.21
C ALA A 118 -3.51 11.47 -8.40
N LEU A 119 -4.35 11.43 -7.36
CA LEU A 119 -5.72 10.86 -7.47
C LEU A 119 -6.62 11.71 -8.37
N THR A 120 -6.50 13.03 -8.31
CA THR A 120 -7.30 13.95 -9.13
C THR A 120 -6.92 13.82 -10.59
N ASP A 121 -5.62 13.81 -10.90
CA ASP A 121 -5.09 13.63 -12.25
C ASP A 121 -5.58 12.30 -12.85
N TYR A 122 -5.47 11.19 -12.11
CA TYR A 122 -5.97 9.89 -12.59
C TYR A 122 -7.48 9.89 -12.89
N ILE A 123 -8.29 10.50 -12.03
CA ILE A 123 -9.75 10.61 -12.23
C ILE A 123 -10.04 11.46 -13.47
N ASP A 124 -9.36 12.59 -13.61
CA ASP A 124 -9.58 13.54 -14.71
C ASP A 124 -9.10 12.97 -16.04
N GLU A 125 -7.95 12.29 -16.08
CA GLU A 125 -7.45 11.53 -17.24
C GLU A 125 -8.44 10.44 -17.66
N SER A 126 -8.93 9.65 -16.70
CA SER A 126 -9.91 8.59 -16.97
C SER A 126 -11.22 9.15 -17.53
N GLU A 127 -11.73 10.24 -16.96
CA GLU A 127 -12.93 10.92 -17.46
C GLU A 127 -12.70 11.59 -18.82
N ALA A 128 -11.50 12.09 -19.10
CA ALA A 128 -11.16 12.66 -20.40
C ALA A 128 -11.11 11.60 -21.50
N ALA A 129 -10.57 10.41 -21.19
CA ALA A 129 -10.45 9.30 -22.14
C ALA A 129 -11.81 8.63 -22.45
N GLU A 130 -12.59 8.32 -21.41
CA GLU A 130 -13.79 7.46 -21.53
C GLU A 130 -15.11 8.21 -21.24
N GLY A 131 -15.04 9.50 -20.93
CA GLY A 131 -16.19 10.33 -20.63
C GLY A 131 -16.95 9.86 -19.39
N LYS A 132 -18.28 9.85 -19.48
CA LYS A 132 -19.16 9.43 -18.36
C LYS A 132 -19.01 7.95 -17.99
N LYS A 133 -18.49 7.11 -18.89
CA LYS A 133 -18.32 5.68 -18.61
C LYS A 133 -17.22 5.41 -17.59
N ALA A 134 -16.18 6.24 -17.55
CA ALA A 134 -15.10 6.15 -16.55
C ALA A 134 -15.62 6.11 -15.12
N ARG A 135 -16.72 6.82 -14.85
CA ARG A 135 -17.35 6.90 -13.53
C ARG A 135 -17.87 5.56 -13.02
N GLU A 136 -18.10 4.60 -13.91
CA GLU A 136 -18.56 3.26 -13.56
C GLU A 136 -17.42 2.29 -13.24
N TYR A 137 -16.19 2.60 -13.65
CA TYR A 137 -15.03 1.76 -13.38
C TYR A 137 -14.75 1.67 -11.88
N THR A 138 -14.44 0.45 -11.43
CA THR A 138 -14.17 0.16 -10.01
C THR A 138 -13.01 1.00 -9.49
N ASP A 139 -11.95 1.13 -10.27
CA ASP A 139 -10.74 1.84 -9.85
C ASP A 139 -10.97 3.35 -9.75
N VAL A 140 -11.77 3.94 -10.64
CA VAL A 140 -12.17 5.37 -10.55
C VAL A 140 -13.07 5.62 -9.35
N LYS A 141 -13.99 4.69 -9.04
CA LYS A 141 -14.82 4.76 -7.82
C LYS A 141 -13.93 4.68 -6.56
N GLN A 142 -12.96 3.78 -6.55
CA GLN A 142 -12.00 3.63 -5.46
C GLN A 142 -11.11 4.88 -5.32
N ALA A 143 -10.56 5.40 -6.41
CA ALA A 143 -9.75 6.62 -6.40
C ALA A 143 -10.52 7.82 -5.82
N ARG A 144 -11.80 7.97 -6.15
CA ARG A 144 -12.65 9.02 -5.54
C ARG A 144 -12.87 8.82 -4.04
N ALA A 145 -13.08 7.58 -3.61
CA ALA A 145 -13.25 7.27 -2.19
C ALA A 145 -11.96 7.58 -1.42
N VAL A 146 -10.81 7.12 -1.91
CA VAL A 146 -9.51 7.40 -1.32
C VAL A 146 -9.20 8.89 -1.32
N ARG A 147 -9.55 9.63 -2.39
CA ARG A 147 -9.37 11.09 -2.44
C ARG A 147 -10.19 11.79 -1.36
N ALA A 148 -11.43 11.34 -1.12
CA ALA A 148 -12.25 11.89 -0.06
C ALA A 148 -11.63 11.66 1.33
N GLU A 149 -11.06 10.48 1.58
CA GLU A 149 -10.32 10.18 2.82
C GLU A 149 -9.08 11.08 2.97
N VAL A 150 -8.30 11.29 1.91
CA VAL A 150 -7.12 12.18 1.95
C VAL A 150 -7.55 13.61 2.26
N LEU A 151 -8.63 14.11 1.65
CA LEU A 151 -9.17 15.44 1.95
C LEU A 151 -9.64 15.56 3.41
N GLU A 152 -10.26 14.52 3.97
CA GLU A 152 -10.61 14.51 5.40
C GLU A 152 -9.36 14.56 6.27
N GLN A 153 -8.32 13.79 5.95
CA GLN A 153 -7.03 13.85 6.65
C GLN A 153 -6.43 15.25 6.59
N MET A 154 -6.46 15.90 5.43
CA MET A 154 -5.97 17.27 5.27
C MET A 154 -6.72 18.25 6.17
N HIS A 155 -8.05 18.20 6.20
CA HIS A 155 -8.85 19.07 7.06
C HIS A 155 -8.59 18.88 8.56
N LEU A 156 -8.32 17.64 8.99
CA LEU A 156 -7.93 17.37 10.37
C LEU A 156 -6.59 18.04 10.71
N VAL A 157 -5.61 17.96 9.80
CA VAL A 157 -4.28 18.58 9.98
C VAL A 157 -4.37 20.11 9.94
N GLU A 158 -5.13 20.68 9.01
CA GLU A 158 -5.37 22.13 8.92
C GLU A 158 -5.97 22.69 10.21
N ARG A 159 -6.90 21.95 10.84
CA ARG A 159 -7.48 22.34 12.13
C ARG A 159 -6.45 22.35 13.25
N ASP A 160 -5.55 21.37 13.26
CA ASP A 160 -4.56 21.19 14.32
C ASP A 160 -3.31 22.06 14.08
N SER A 161 -3.07 22.52 12.85
CA SER A 161 -1.93 23.33 12.42
C SER A 161 -2.38 24.39 11.40
N PRO A 162 -2.95 25.51 11.87
CA PRO A 162 -3.43 26.59 11.01
C PRO A 162 -2.26 27.20 10.23
N GLY A 163 -2.21 26.96 8.93
CA GLY A 163 -1.10 27.34 8.06
C GLY A 163 -0.55 26.18 7.21
N ALA A 164 -0.93 24.94 7.49
CA ALA A 164 -0.68 23.83 6.56
C ALA A 164 -1.52 24.05 5.29
N SER A 165 -0.87 24.40 4.17
CA SER A 165 -1.52 24.66 2.88
C SER A 165 -0.72 24.04 1.74
N CYS A 166 -1.40 23.57 0.70
CA CYS A 166 -0.75 23.08 -0.52
C CYS A 166 -0.15 24.20 -1.39
N SER A 167 -0.35 25.46 -1.04
CA SER A 167 0.18 26.60 -1.81
C SER A 167 1.57 27.04 -1.36
N ASP A 168 2.02 26.59 -0.20
CA ASP A 168 3.34 26.95 0.30
C ASP A 168 4.36 26.03 -0.35
N PRO A 169 5.37 26.57 -1.08
CA PRO A 169 6.46 25.75 -1.57
C PRO A 169 7.10 25.04 -0.37
N PRO A 170 7.55 23.78 -0.54
CA PRO A 170 8.28 23.10 0.53
C PRO A 170 9.40 24.05 0.99
N PRO A 171 9.55 24.29 2.30
CA PRO A 171 10.64 25.13 2.78
C PRO A 171 11.91 24.56 2.16
N SER A 172 12.63 25.36 1.37
CA SER A 172 13.90 24.90 0.85
C SER A 172 14.73 24.53 2.06
N SER A 173 15.17 23.27 2.11
CA SER A 173 16.04 22.76 3.17
C SER A 173 17.45 23.35 3.02
N ASP A 174 17.55 24.67 2.88
CA ASP A 174 18.75 25.46 3.15
C ASP A 174 18.93 25.59 4.68
N VAL A 175 18.68 24.50 5.40
CA VAL A 175 19.12 24.37 6.78
C VAL A 175 20.61 24.12 6.66
N ASP A 176 21.41 25.16 6.91
CA ASP A 176 22.83 25.08 7.18
C ASP A 176 23.10 23.79 7.96
N GLU A 177 23.79 22.84 7.31
CA GLU A 177 24.25 21.59 7.91
C GLU A 177 24.94 21.98 9.22
N PRO A 178 24.37 21.67 10.41
CA PRO A 178 25.02 22.04 11.64
C PRO A 178 26.37 21.32 11.69
N ASP A 179 27.45 22.10 11.76
CA ASP A 179 28.82 21.65 11.96
C ASP A 179 28.80 20.61 13.09
N VAL A 180 28.97 19.34 12.72
CA VAL A 180 28.79 18.21 13.64
C VAL A 180 29.92 18.27 14.66
N GLU A 181 29.62 18.86 15.82
CA GLU A 181 30.48 18.78 16.99
C GLU A 181 30.72 17.29 17.31
N PRO A 182 31.98 16.87 17.50
CA PRO A 182 32.33 15.46 17.68
C PRO A 182 31.58 14.85 18.86
N GLU A 183 30.93 13.71 18.62
CA GLU A 183 30.17 12.95 19.62
C GLU A 183 31.02 12.67 20.88
N PRO A 184 30.51 12.99 22.08
CA PRO A 184 31.16 12.60 23.33
C PRO A 184 31.13 11.08 23.52
N ASP A 185 32.25 10.57 24.05
CA ASP A 185 32.53 9.18 24.46
C ASP A 185 31.32 8.51 25.14
N PRO A 186 30.95 7.25 24.79
CA PRO A 186 29.76 6.60 25.31
C PRO A 186 29.79 6.51 26.85
N GLU A 187 28.77 7.09 27.48
CA GLU A 187 28.50 6.90 28.90
C GLU A 187 28.25 5.40 29.20
N PRO A 188 28.74 4.90 30.34
CA PRO A 188 28.63 3.50 30.73
C PRO A 188 27.17 3.04 30.86
N GLU A 189 26.89 1.84 30.34
CA GLU A 189 25.60 1.17 30.40
C GLU A 189 25.09 1.06 31.85
N ASP A 190 24.03 1.81 32.16
CA ASP A 190 23.34 1.75 33.45
C ASP A 190 22.70 0.36 33.66
N GLU A 191 22.97 -0.21 34.84
CA GLU A 191 22.51 -1.53 35.26
C GLU A 191 20.98 -1.66 35.14
N GLN A 192 20.52 -2.65 34.39
CA GLN A 192 19.09 -2.94 34.23
C GLN A 192 18.40 -3.05 35.61
N PRO A 193 17.44 -2.17 35.93
CA PRO A 193 16.76 -2.22 37.21
C PRO A 193 16.02 -3.55 37.34
N LYS A 194 16.25 -4.25 38.47
CA LYS A 194 15.53 -5.48 38.84
C LYS A 194 14.01 -5.21 38.74
N ARG A 195 13.38 -5.84 37.75
CA ARG A 195 11.95 -5.69 37.46
C ARG A 195 11.11 -6.00 38.70
N ALA A 196 10.40 -5.00 39.20
CA ALA A 196 9.40 -5.20 40.24
C ALA A 196 8.30 -6.17 39.75
N PRO A 197 7.67 -6.96 40.64
CA PRO A 197 6.59 -7.86 40.26
C PRO A 197 5.41 -7.09 39.64
N LEU A 198 4.95 -7.54 38.46
CA LEU A 198 3.81 -6.95 37.75
C LEU A 198 2.57 -6.89 38.64
N ASP A 199 1.94 -5.72 38.70
CA ASP A 199 0.64 -5.52 39.34
C ASP A 199 -0.48 -6.31 38.63
N LYS A 200 -1.64 -6.46 39.28
CA LYS A 200 -2.75 -7.24 38.70
C LYS A 200 -3.32 -6.62 37.41
N GLN A 201 -3.22 -5.29 37.24
CA GLN A 201 -3.84 -4.57 36.14
C GLN A 201 -3.00 -4.63 34.84
N SER A 202 -1.68 -4.56 34.96
CA SER A 202 -0.72 -4.80 33.87
C SER A 202 -0.81 -6.22 33.33
N ARG A 203 -1.08 -7.21 34.20
CA ARG A 203 -1.36 -8.59 33.75
C ARG A 203 -2.61 -8.66 32.86
N THR A 204 -3.68 -7.94 33.20
CA THR A 204 -4.90 -7.91 32.37
C THR A 204 -4.64 -7.28 31.00
N LEU A 205 -3.90 -6.16 30.95
CA LEU A 205 -3.55 -5.51 29.67
C LEU A 205 -2.62 -6.38 28.81
N LEU A 206 -1.68 -7.07 29.43
CA LEU A 206 -0.77 -7.99 28.73
C LEU A 206 -1.51 -9.20 28.17
N ILE A 207 -2.46 -9.78 28.94
CA ILE A 207 -3.32 -10.87 28.47
C ILE A 207 -4.23 -10.40 27.33
N ALA A 208 -4.84 -9.23 27.46
CA ALA A 208 -5.71 -8.66 26.43
C ALA A 208 -4.92 -8.36 25.14
N GLY A 209 -3.79 -7.65 25.26
CA GLY A 209 -2.91 -7.36 24.13
C GLY A 209 -2.38 -8.61 23.45
N GLY A 210 -2.00 -9.63 24.24
CA GLY A 210 -1.57 -10.94 23.72
C GLY A 210 -2.69 -11.69 22.98
N ALA A 211 -3.92 -11.69 23.50
CA ALA A 211 -5.06 -12.31 22.83
C ALA A 211 -5.41 -11.60 21.51
N THR A 212 -5.43 -10.27 21.50
CA THR A 212 -5.71 -9.48 20.29
C THR A 212 -4.61 -9.65 19.23
N ALA A 213 -3.33 -9.64 19.63
CA ALA A 213 -2.22 -9.93 18.73
C ALA A 213 -2.28 -11.36 18.17
N GLY A 214 -2.68 -12.33 19.00
CA GLY A 214 -2.89 -13.73 18.58
C GLY A 214 -4.00 -13.86 17.54
N VAL A 215 -5.11 -13.14 17.69
CA VAL A 215 -6.17 -13.09 16.67
C VAL A 215 -5.65 -12.51 15.36
N GLY A 216 -4.82 -11.46 15.40
CA GLY A 216 -4.17 -10.91 14.21
C GLY A 216 -3.37 -11.95 13.43
N LEU A 217 -2.63 -12.84 14.11
CA LEU A 217 -1.89 -13.92 13.47
C LEU A 217 -2.79 -14.95 12.76
N ILE A 218 -4.00 -15.20 13.26
CA ILE A 218 -4.97 -16.08 12.58
C ILE A 218 -5.38 -15.47 11.23
N PHE A 219 -5.62 -14.16 11.20
CA PHE A 219 -5.96 -13.45 9.96
C PHE A 219 -4.78 -13.39 8.96
N TYR A 220 -3.54 -13.28 9.44
CA TYR A 220 -2.37 -13.50 8.59
C TYR A 220 -2.31 -14.93 8.03
N GLY A 221 -2.70 -15.93 8.80
CA GLY A 221 -2.86 -17.30 8.31
C GLY A 221 -3.88 -17.42 7.19
N LEU A 222 -5.03 -16.75 7.32
CA LEU A 222 -6.04 -16.64 6.25
C LEU A 222 -5.47 -15.94 5.01
N MET A 223 -4.67 -14.89 5.20
CA MET A 223 -4.02 -14.18 4.10
C MET A 223 -3.08 -15.10 3.30
N ILE A 224 -2.19 -15.82 4.00
CA ILE A 224 -1.26 -16.77 3.39
C ILE A 224 -2.03 -17.90 2.69
N GLY A 225 -3.10 -18.40 3.32
CA GLY A 225 -3.99 -19.40 2.73
C GLY A 225 -4.69 -18.91 1.46
N GLY A 226 -5.19 -17.68 1.46
CA GLY A 226 -5.81 -17.03 0.30
C GLY A 226 -4.85 -16.89 -0.88
N MET A 227 -3.60 -16.47 -0.62
CA MET A 227 -2.56 -16.39 -1.65
C MET A 227 -2.18 -17.76 -2.22
N ALA A 228 -2.04 -18.79 -1.37
CA ALA A 228 -1.74 -20.15 -1.84
C ALA A 228 -2.86 -20.71 -2.72
N MET A 229 -4.12 -20.45 -2.35
CA MET A 229 -5.30 -20.82 -3.13
C MET A 229 -5.38 -20.05 -4.46
N GLY A 230 -5.05 -18.75 -4.47
CA GLY A 230 -4.98 -17.92 -5.67
C GLY A 230 -3.95 -18.45 -6.68
N ARG A 231 -2.71 -18.69 -6.23
CA ARG A 231 -1.66 -19.28 -7.08
C ARG A 231 -2.00 -20.68 -7.59
N GLY A 232 -2.72 -21.46 -6.79
CA GLY A 232 -3.21 -22.77 -7.22
C GLY A 232 -4.21 -22.64 -8.38
N ALA A 233 -5.15 -21.71 -8.28
CA ALA A 233 -6.13 -21.45 -9.32
C ALA A 233 -5.48 -20.92 -10.62
N GLU A 234 -4.45 -20.07 -10.52
CA GLU A 234 -3.69 -19.62 -11.70
C GLU A 234 -3.02 -20.78 -12.43
N ARG A 235 -2.32 -21.66 -11.71
CA ARG A 235 -1.71 -22.87 -12.30
C ARG A 235 -2.72 -23.80 -12.92
N ASP A 236 -3.84 -24.05 -12.22
CA ASP A 236 -4.92 -24.87 -12.76
C ASP A 236 -5.48 -24.26 -14.06
N GLY A 237 -5.59 -22.93 -14.13
CA GLY A 237 -6.02 -22.21 -15.32
C GLY A 237 -5.02 -22.30 -16.47
N GLU A 238 -3.73 -22.12 -16.20
CA GLU A 238 -2.65 -22.28 -17.17
C GLU A 238 -2.60 -23.71 -17.73
N ASP A 239 -2.70 -24.72 -16.88
CA ASP A 239 -2.72 -26.13 -17.28
C ASP A 239 -3.91 -26.44 -18.19
N LEU A 240 -5.09 -25.84 -17.91
CA LEU A 240 -6.30 -26.03 -18.71
C LEU A 240 -6.17 -25.36 -20.09
N ILE A 241 -5.60 -24.15 -20.14
CA ILE A 241 -5.29 -23.46 -21.39
C ILE A 241 -4.27 -24.25 -22.22
N GLN A 242 -3.19 -24.72 -21.58
CA GLN A 242 -2.14 -25.51 -22.24
C GLN A 242 -2.69 -26.82 -22.80
N MET A 243 -3.56 -27.50 -22.06
CA MET A 243 -4.22 -28.73 -22.53
C MET A 243 -5.13 -28.46 -23.74
N GLY A 244 -5.82 -27.33 -23.77
CA GLY A 244 -6.59 -26.88 -24.94
C GLY A 244 -5.69 -26.69 -26.17
N ILE A 245 -4.55 -26.03 -26.00
CA ILE A 245 -3.56 -25.82 -27.07
C ILE A 245 -3.04 -27.16 -27.59
N ASP A 246 -2.64 -28.07 -26.70
CA ASP A 246 -2.07 -29.38 -27.06
C ASP A 246 -3.08 -30.29 -27.79
N THR A 247 -4.37 -30.15 -27.49
CA THR A 247 -5.44 -30.92 -28.12
C THR A 247 -6.04 -30.23 -29.36
N GLY A 248 -5.62 -29.00 -29.66
CA GLY A 248 -6.17 -28.18 -30.74
C GLY A 248 -7.61 -27.71 -30.48
N MET A 249 -8.08 -27.76 -29.23
CA MET A 249 -9.39 -27.27 -28.83
C MET A 249 -9.26 -25.90 -28.15
N TYR A 250 -9.98 -24.90 -28.67
CA TYR A 250 -10.07 -23.60 -28.00
C TYR A 250 -10.90 -23.74 -26.72
N VAL A 251 -10.28 -23.47 -25.56
CA VAL A 251 -10.99 -23.34 -24.29
C VAL A 251 -11.93 -22.15 -24.40
N SER A 252 -13.23 -22.42 -24.38
CA SER A 252 -14.24 -21.36 -24.41
C SER A 252 -14.20 -20.57 -23.11
N LYS A 253 -14.38 -19.25 -23.20
CA LYS A 253 -14.55 -18.38 -22.02
C LYS A 253 -15.76 -18.79 -21.15
N TYR A 254 -16.69 -19.56 -21.72
CA TYR A 254 -17.90 -20.06 -21.06
C TYR A 254 -17.76 -21.51 -20.57
N ASP A 255 -16.54 -22.04 -20.49
CA ASP A 255 -16.32 -23.35 -19.89
C ASP A 255 -16.62 -23.28 -18.37
N PRO A 256 -17.55 -24.09 -17.85
CA PRO A 256 -17.85 -24.11 -16.41
C PRO A 256 -16.64 -24.48 -15.55
N GLU A 257 -15.65 -25.23 -16.06
CA GLU A 257 -14.43 -25.53 -15.31
C GLU A 257 -13.54 -24.29 -15.16
N LEU A 258 -13.38 -23.52 -16.23
CA LEU A 258 -12.63 -22.26 -16.20
C LEU A 258 -13.32 -21.24 -15.29
N GLU A 259 -14.66 -21.17 -15.32
CA GLU A 259 -15.42 -20.31 -14.41
C GLU A 259 -15.21 -20.70 -12.95
N ALA A 260 -15.21 -22.00 -12.63
CA ALA A 260 -14.95 -22.47 -11.27
C ALA A 260 -13.53 -22.12 -10.78
N ILE A 261 -12.53 -22.20 -11.66
CA ILE A 261 -11.15 -21.79 -11.37
C ILE A 261 -11.07 -20.28 -11.12
N VAL A 262 -11.68 -19.47 -11.97
CA VAL A 262 -11.72 -18.01 -11.81
C VAL A 262 -12.44 -17.61 -10.52
N GLN A 263 -13.58 -18.23 -10.19
CA GLN A 263 -14.28 -17.98 -8.94
C GLN A 263 -13.42 -18.35 -7.72
N ARG A 264 -12.68 -19.47 -7.80
CA ARG A 264 -11.74 -19.89 -6.76
C ARG A 264 -10.60 -18.88 -6.57
N GLY A 265 -10.02 -18.39 -7.67
CA GLY A 265 -9.00 -17.35 -7.66
C GLY A 265 -9.48 -16.04 -7.04
N ARG A 266 -10.67 -15.57 -7.42
CA ARG A 266 -11.32 -14.39 -6.81
C ARG A 266 -11.56 -14.57 -5.31
N THR A 267 -12.02 -15.75 -4.91
CA THR A 267 -12.24 -16.06 -3.49
C THR A 267 -10.91 -16.03 -2.72
N GLY A 268 -9.85 -16.65 -3.28
CA GLY A 268 -8.50 -16.63 -2.72
C GLY A 268 -7.96 -15.21 -2.55
N ASN A 269 -8.12 -14.36 -3.57
CA ASN A 269 -7.68 -12.96 -3.51
C ASN A 269 -8.48 -12.16 -2.46
N SER A 270 -9.81 -12.35 -2.40
CA SER A 270 -10.64 -11.68 -1.40
C SER A 270 -10.26 -12.07 0.03
N LEU A 271 -9.94 -13.35 0.27
CA LEU A 271 -9.44 -13.84 1.56
C LEU A 271 -8.06 -13.29 1.89
N ALA A 272 -7.18 -13.17 0.88
CA ALA A 272 -5.86 -12.58 1.03
C ALA A 272 -5.95 -11.13 1.52
N ILE A 273 -6.74 -10.31 0.83
CA ILE A 273 -6.92 -8.88 1.14
C ILE A 273 -7.61 -8.70 2.49
N ALA A 274 -8.75 -9.38 2.71
CA ALA A 274 -9.49 -9.26 3.97
C ALA A 274 -8.67 -9.74 5.17
N GLY A 275 -7.93 -10.85 5.01
CA GLY A 275 -7.02 -11.36 6.03
C GLY A 275 -5.88 -10.39 6.32
N GLY A 276 -5.31 -9.75 5.30
CA GLY A 276 -4.23 -8.77 5.46
C GLY A 276 -4.67 -7.51 6.20
N VAL A 277 -5.80 -6.91 5.81
CA VAL A 277 -6.31 -5.66 6.43
C VAL A 277 -6.75 -5.90 7.87
N ILE A 278 -7.52 -6.96 8.13
CA ILE A 278 -7.97 -7.25 9.51
C ILE A 278 -6.79 -7.68 10.39
N GLY A 279 -5.87 -8.47 9.83
CA GLY A 279 -4.66 -8.93 10.51
C GLY A 279 -3.78 -7.76 10.97
N THR A 280 -3.47 -6.83 10.06
CA THR A 280 -2.65 -5.65 10.37
C THR A 280 -3.27 -4.78 11.47
N LEU A 281 -4.58 -4.48 11.38
CA LEU A 281 -5.28 -3.68 12.40
C LEU A 281 -5.28 -4.37 13.78
N ALA A 282 -5.59 -5.67 13.83
CA ALA A 282 -5.65 -6.42 15.08
C ALA A 282 -4.25 -6.56 15.71
N THR A 283 -3.23 -6.87 14.91
CA THR A 283 -1.84 -6.95 15.41
C THR A 283 -1.34 -5.60 15.89
N GLY A 284 -1.59 -4.51 15.15
CA GLY A 284 -1.22 -3.15 15.55
C GLY A 284 -1.85 -2.74 16.89
N ALA A 285 -3.16 -2.96 17.05
CA ALA A 285 -3.85 -2.70 18.30
C ALA A 285 -3.31 -3.56 19.46
N GLY A 286 -3.03 -4.85 19.21
CA GLY A 286 -2.45 -5.76 20.20
C GLY A 286 -1.07 -5.30 20.68
N VAL A 287 -0.18 -4.93 19.74
CA VAL A 287 1.17 -4.42 20.06
C VAL A 287 1.09 -3.12 20.85
N ALA A 288 0.22 -2.18 20.47
CA ALA A 288 0.03 -0.94 21.21
C ALA A 288 -0.41 -1.17 22.67
N LEU A 289 -1.32 -2.11 22.91
CA LEU A 289 -1.74 -2.50 24.26
C LEU A 289 -0.61 -3.13 25.07
N ILE A 290 0.24 -3.94 24.44
CA ILE A 290 1.44 -4.53 25.08
C ILE A 290 2.43 -3.44 25.47
N VAL A 291 2.71 -2.47 24.58
CA VAL A 291 3.62 -1.35 24.86
C VAL A 291 3.08 -0.47 25.99
N LEU A 292 1.78 -0.15 25.98
CA LEU A 292 1.13 0.59 27.06
C LEU A 292 1.18 -0.15 28.41
N ALA A 293 1.17 -1.48 28.40
CA ALA A 293 1.35 -2.27 29.62
C ALA A 293 2.76 -2.11 30.22
N PHE A 294 3.78 -1.85 29.39
CA PHE A 294 5.17 -1.65 29.83
C PHE A 294 5.51 -0.18 30.17
N LYS A 295 4.91 0.81 29.48
CA LYS A 295 5.29 2.24 29.59
C LYS A 295 4.48 3.03 30.62
N ARG A 296 4.03 2.42 31.73
CA ARG A 296 3.32 3.18 32.78
C ARG A 296 4.31 3.99 33.63
N PRO A 297 4.21 5.33 33.68
CA PRO A 297 5.12 6.15 34.46
C PRO A 297 4.86 6.00 35.97
N ASP A 298 5.94 5.94 36.77
CA ASP A 298 5.91 5.78 38.23
C ASP A 298 5.10 6.85 38.97
N SER A 299 4.80 7.98 38.32
CA SER A 299 3.97 9.06 38.87
C SER A 299 2.55 8.59 39.24
N TRP A 300 1.97 7.64 38.49
CA TRP A 300 0.64 7.09 38.79
C TRP A 300 0.65 6.23 40.05
N ARG A 301 1.77 5.56 40.32
CA ARG A 301 1.98 4.77 41.54
C ARG A 301 2.01 5.66 42.78
N LYS A 302 2.61 6.85 42.69
CA LYS A 302 2.63 7.83 43.78
C LYS A 302 1.24 8.42 44.07
N ALA A 303 0.43 8.65 43.03
CA ALA A 303 -0.94 9.15 43.19
C ALA A 303 -1.87 8.14 43.88
N ASP A 304 -1.77 6.85 43.54
CA ASP A 304 -2.58 5.80 44.16
C ASP A 304 -2.16 5.50 45.60
N VAL A 305 -0.85 5.55 45.91
CA VAL A 305 -0.35 5.39 47.29
C VAL A 305 -0.77 6.58 48.15
N ALA A 306 -0.66 7.82 47.65
CA ALA A 306 -1.14 9.00 48.36
C ALA A 306 -2.65 8.95 48.68
N ARG A 307 -3.45 8.36 47.79
CA ARG A 307 -4.90 8.17 47.98
C ARG A 307 -5.23 7.03 48.96
N ARG A 308 -4.33 6.07 49.14
CA ARG A 308 -4.50 4.92 50.04
C ARG A 308 -4.00 5.21 51.46
N ASP A 309 -2.95 6.01 51.58
CA ASP A 309 -2.28 6.31 52.85
C ASP A 309 -2.74 7.64 53.49
N GLY A 310 -3.50 8.48 52.78
CA GLY A 310 -3.99 9.76 53.32
C GLY A 310 -5.42 10.14 52.89
N GLY A 311 -6.35 10.16 53.85
CA GLY A 311 -7.65 10.85 53.76
C GLY A 311 -8.85 9.91 53.87
N ALA A 312 -9.52 9.75 55.02
CA ALA A 312 -10.22 10.83 55.70
C ALA A 312 -10.69 11.89 54.70
N VAL A 313 -11.62 11.50 53.82
CA VAL A 313 -12.36 12.44 52.98
C VAL A 313 -13.09 13.38 53.92
N ALA A 314 -12.54 14.58 54.15
CA ALA A 314 -13.29 15.65 54.77
C ALA A 314 -14.52 15.90 53.87
N PRO A 315 -15.76 15.81 54.40
CA PRO A 315 -16.94 16.08 53.60
C PRO A 315 -16.87 17.53 53.11
N LEU A 316 -16.88 17.71 51.79
CA LEU A 316 -17.14 19.00 51.15
C LEU A 316 -18.56 19.42 51.52
N ILE A 317 -18.70 20.18 52.61
CA ILE A 317 -19.91 20.93 52.92
C ILE A 317 -19.97 22.05 51.88
N ALA A 318 -20.81 21.86 50.85
CA ALA A 318 -21.14 22.91 49.90
C ALA A 318 -21.87 24.04 50.65
N PRO A 319 -21.42 25.31 50.54
CA PRO A 319 -22.16 26.42 51.12
C PRO A 319 -23.48 26.61 50.36
N TYR A 320 -24.58 26.45 51.08
CA TYR A 320 -25.95 26.71 50.62
C TYR A 320 -26.11 28.22 50.37
N ILE A 321 -26.09 28.63 49.10
CA ILE A 321 -26.38 30.01 48.70
C ILE A 321 -27.90 30.17 48.70
N ALA A 322 -28.43 30.96 49.63
CA ALA A 322 -29.86 31.28 49.69
C ALA A 322 -30.25 32.27 48.58
N PRO A 323 -31.40 32.09 47.91
CA PRO A 323 -31.93 33.07 46.96
C PRO A 323 -32.62 34.24 47.71
N TYR A 324 -32.32 35.46 47.27
CA TYR A 324 -33.13 36.66 47.54
C TYR A 324 -34.15 36.85 46.40
#